data_AF-A0A535SCC2-F1
#
_entry.id   AF-A0A535SCC2-F1
#
_cell.length_a   1.000
_cell.length_b   1.000
_cell.length_c   1.000
_cell.angle_alpha   90.00
_cell.angle_beta   90.00
_cell.angle_gamma   90.00
#
_symmetry.space_group_name_H-M   'P 1'
#
loop_
_entity.id
_entity.type
_entity.pdbx_description
1 polymer ?
#
loop_
_entity_poly.entity_id
_entity_poly.type
_entity_poly.pdbx_seq_one_letter_code
_entity_poly.pdbx_strand_id
1 'polypeptide(L)' 'TAQQVIDVAIQVHGAVALERGHLLEHLYREVRAPRIYEGTSEIQREIIARDLFRP' A
#
# COMPACT_ATOMS: atom_id res chain seq x y z
N THR A 1 2.63 -6.71 -2.30
CA THR A 1 2.81 -5.26 -2.10
C THR A 1 2.89 -4.96 -0.62
N ALA A 2 3.40 -3.79 -0.22
CA ALA A 2 3.48 -3.41 1.20
C ALA A 2 2.13 -3.51 1.92
N GLN A 3 1.04 -3.12 1.26
CA GLN A 3 -0.31 -3.29 1.82
C GLN A 3 -0.65 -4.76 2.11
N GLN A 4 -0.44 -5.67 1.16
CA GLN A 4 -0.76 -7.08 1.36
C GLN A 4 -0.02 -7.68 2.57
N VAL A 5 1.24 -7.29 2.78
CA VAL A 5 2.03 -7.76 3.92
C VAL A 5 1.43 -7.26 5.24
N ILE A 6 1.02 -5.99 5.30
CA ILE A 6 0.40 -5.42 6.50
C ILE A 6 -0.98 -6.03 6.76
N ASP A 7 -1.80 -6.22 5.73
CA ASP A 7 -3.12 -6.82 5.86
C ASP A 7 -3.02 -8.24 6.45
N VAL A 8 -2.07 -9.04 5.96
CA VAL A 8 -1.81 -10.38 6.51
C VAL A 8 -1.30 -10.31 7.94
N ALA A 9 -0.38 -9.39 8.24
CA ALA A 9 0.15 -9.23 9.59
C ALA A 9 -0.95 -8.85 10.60
N ILE A 10 -1.86 -7.93 10.22
CA ILE A 10 -3.03 -7.56 11.02
C ILE A 10 -3.94 -8.77 11.23
N GLN A 11 -4.21 -9.55 10.19
CA GLN A 11 -5.07 -10.72 10.29
C GLN A 11 -4.51 -11.78 11.26
N VAL A 12 -3.19 -11.96 11.30
CA VAL A 12 -2.51 -12.88 12.23
C VAL A 12 -2.58 -12.39 13.68
N HIS A 13 -2.39 -11.09 13.90
CA HIS A 13 -2.40 -10.49 15.25
C HIS A 13 -3.82 -10.26 15.77
N GLY A 14 -4.81 -10.14 14.89
CA GLY A 14 -6.20 -9.87 15.24
C GLY A 14 -6.43 -8.41 15.66
N ALA A 15 -7.50 -8.18 16.43
CA ALA A 15 -7.98 -6.83 16.74
C ALA A 15 -6.95 -5.94 17.46
N VAL A 16 -6.05 -6.51 18.26
CA VAL A 16 -4.97 -5.78 18.96
C VAL A 16 -4.06 -5.02 17.98
N ALA A 17 -3.91 -5.51 16.75
CA ALA A 17 -3.07 -4.86 15.75
C ALA A 17 -3.60 -3.51 15.28
N LEU A 18 -4.90 -3.25 15.50
CA LEU A 18 -5.59 -2.02 15.12
C LEU A 18 -5.71 -1.03 16.29
N GLU A 19 -5.20 -1.38 17.48
CA GLU A 19 -5.22 -0.48 18.62
C GLU A 19 -4.27 0.70 18.39
N ARG A 20 -4.69 1.88 18.84
CA ARG A 20 -3.90 3.10 18.68
C ARG A 20 -2.56 2.96 19.39
N GLY A 21 -1.47 3.17 18.65
CA GLY A 21 -0.11 3.03 19.17
C GLY A 21 0.50 1.65 18.90
N HIS A 22 -0.29 0.69 18.39
CA HIS A 22 0.26 -0.56 17.86
C HIS A 22 1.04 -0.28 16.57
N LEU A 23 2.19 -0.94 16.39
CA LEU A 23 3.04 -0.73 15.22
C LEU A 23 2.30 -1.00 13.90
N LEU A 24 1.51 -2.07 13.84
CA LEU A 24 0.74 -2.43 12.65
C LEU A 24 -0.35 -1.39 12.30
N GLU A 25 -0.97 -0.74 13.29
CA GLU A 25 -1.92 0.35 13.08
C GLU A 25 -1.23 1.53 12.40
N HIS A 26 -0.04 1.89 12.87
CA HIS A 26 0.74 2.97 12.28
C HIS A 26 1.14 2.64 10.85
N LEU A 27 1.73 1.46 10.63
CA LEU A 27 2.19 1.05 9.30
C LEU A 27 1.03 0.92 8.31
N TYR A 28 -0.16 0.49 8.75
CA TYR A 28 -1.36 0.44 7.91
C TYR A 28 -1.77 1.81 7.36
N ARG A 29 -1.63 2.87 8.17
CA ARG A 29 -1.85 4.24 7.71
C ARG A 29 -0.78 4.70 6.73
N GLU A 30 0.48 4.40 7.01
CA GLU A 30 1.61 4.81 6.17
C GLU A 30 1.54 4.19 4.78
N VAL A 31 1.26 2.88 4.65
CA VAL A 31 1.21 2.22 3.32
C VAL A 31 0.00 2.61 2.47
N ARG A 32 -0.98 3.30 3.05
CA ARG A 32 -2.17 3.76 2.32
C ARG A 32 -1.88 4.98 1.47
N ALA A 33 -1.08 5.90 1.98
CA ALA A 33 -0.84 7.18 1.34
C ALA A 33 -0.08 7.07 -0.02
N PRO A 34 0.98 6.25 -0.17
CA PRO A 34 1.75 6.15 -1.41
C PRO A 34 0.93 5.75 -2.64
N ARG A 35 -0.25 5.14 -2.45
CA ARG A 35 -1.15 4.79 -3.55
C ARG A 35 -1.82 5.99 -4.23
N ILE A 36 -1.71 7.18 -3.66
CA ILE A 36 -2.41 8.37 -4.14
C ILE A 36 -1.43 9.47 -4.52
N TYR A 37 -0.48 9.82 -3.64
CA TYR A 37 0.28 11.05 -3.80
C TYR A 37 1.56 10.92 -4.64
N GLU A 38 2.16 9.74 -4.80
CA GLU A 38 3.35 9.50 -5.67
C GLU A 38 2.96 9.09 -7.11
N GLY A 39 1.74 9.44 -7.52
CA GLY A 39 1.09 8.92 -8.71
C GLY A 39 0.32 7.65 -8.37
N THR A 40 -0.97 7.63 -8.73
CA THR A 40 -1.79 6.45 -8.50
C THR A 40 -1.23 5.26 -9.28
N SER A 41 -1.55 4.05 -8.82
CA SER A 41 -1.10 2.84 -9.53
C SER A 41 -1.59 2.79 -10.98
N GLU A 42 -2.72 3.43 -11.32
CA GLU A 42 -3.17 3.58 -12.71
C GLU A 42 -2.22 4.45 -13.52
N ILE A 43 -1.83 5.63 -13.00
CA ILE A 43 -0.91 6.54 -13.69
C ILE A 43 0.44 5.88 -13.91
N GLN A 44 0.96 5.16 -12.92
CA GLN A 44 2.21 4.41 -13.05
C GLN A 44 2.10 3.32 -14.13
N ARG A 45 0.98 2.58 -14.19
CA ARG A 45 0.74 1.59 -15.24
C ARG A 45 0.64 2.22 -16.62
N GLU A 46 -0.02 3.37 -16.75
CA GLU A 46 -0.15 4.12 -18.00
C GLU A 46 1.21 4.61 -18.51
N ILE A 47 2.07 5.14 -17.62
CA ILE A 47 3.44 5.57 -17.96
C ILE A 47 4.27 4.39 -18.47
N ILE A 48 4.25 3.27 -17.74
CA ILE A 48 4.97 2.04 -18.13
C ILE A 48 4.47 1.53 -19.48
N ALA A 49 3.16 1.48 -19.70
CA ALA A 49 2.59 1.01 -20.96
C ALA A 49 3.02 1.90 -22.14
N ARG A 50 2.99 3.23 -21.97
CA ARG A 50 3.46 4.17 -23.01
C ARG A 50 4.92 3.97 -23.39
N ASP A 51 5.76 3.66 -22.41
CA ASP A 51 7.18 3.40 -22.66
C ASP A 51 7.42 2.05 -23.34
N LEU A 52 6.71 1.00 -22.91
CA LEU A 52 6.82 -0.34 -23.50
C LEU A 52 6.31 -0.44 -24.94
N PHE A 53 5.31 0.36 -25.31
CA PHE A 53 4.67 0.32 -26.64
C PHE A 53 5.02 1.54 -27.52
N ARG A 54 6.14 2.21 -27.24
CA ARG A 54 6.64 3.29 -28.11
C ARG A 54 7.05 2.72 -29.48
N PRO A 55 6.62 3.33 -30.60
CA PRO A 55 7.04 2.93 -31.94
C PRO A 55 8.52 3.22 -32.21
#